data_AF-A0A960JPZ9-F1
#
_entry.id   AF-A0A960JPZ9-F1
#
_cell.length_a   1.000
_cell.length_b   1.000
_cell.length_c   1.000
_cell.angle_alpha   90.00
_cell.angle_beta   90.00
_cell.angle_gamma   90.00
#
_symmetry.space_group_name_H-M   'P 1'
#
loop_
_entity.id
_entity.type
_entity.pdbx_description
1 polymer ?
#
loop_
_entity_poly.entity_id
_entity_poly.type
_entity_poly.pdbx_seq_one_letter_code
_entity_poly.pdbx_strand_id
1 'polypeptide(L)' 'MQPVLTPEEMAAVDAAAADRMDELVQRAGGAVARSAMRLLGGAYGRRVHVVAGPGNNGADGR' A
#
# COMPACT_ATOMS: atom_id res chain seq x y z
N MET A 1 -20.11 4.16 -7.79
CA MET A 1 -18.84 4.84 -8.09
C MET A 1 -18.22 5.25 -6.76
N GLN A 2 -16.94 4.99 -6.52
CA GLN A 2 -16.24 5.51 -5.34
C GLN A 2 -15.61 6.87 -5.71
N PRO A 3 -15.67 7.88 -4.82
CA PRO A 3 -15.05 9.18 -5.09
C PRO A 3 -13.54 9.05 -5.17
N VAL A 4 -12.92 9.85 -6.06
CA VAL A 4 -11.46 9.99 -6.15
C VAL A 4 -11.09 11.29 -5.44
N LEU A 5 -10.24 11.18 -4.42
CA LEU A 5 -9.81 12.32 -3.62
C LEU A 5 -8.69 13.10 -4.33
N THR A 6 -8.66 14.42 -4.12
CA THR A 6 -7.48 15.23 -4.48
C THR A 6 -6.31 14.94 -3.53
N PRO A 7 -5.08 15.32 -3.88
CA PRO A 7 -3.93 15.18 -2.97
C PRO A 7 -4.16 15.88 -1.62
N GLU A 8 -4.77 17.06 -1.61
CA GLU A 8 -5.06 17.82 -0.39
C GLU A 8 -6.08 17.10 0.49
N GLU A 9 -7.13 16.53 -0.12
CA GLU A 9 -8.13 15.74 0.59
C GLU A 9 -7.53 14.45 1.17
N MET A 10 -6.68 13.76 0.42
CA MET A 10 -6.01 12.55 0.89
C MET A 10 -5.04 12.86 2.03
N ALA A 11 -4.29 13.97 1.95
CA ALA A 11 -3.41 14.41 3.03
C ALA A 11 -4.18 14.70 4.33
N ALA A 12 -5.39 15.28 4.24
CA ALA A 12 -6.26 15.48 5.39
C ALA A 12 -6.75 14.15 6.00
N VAL A 13 -7.05 13.15 5.17
CA VAL A 13 -7.42 11.79 5.62
C VAL A 13 -6.23 11.13 6.34
N ASP A 14 -5.04 11.19 5.76
CA ASP A 14 -3.83 10.62 6.37
C ASP A 14 -3.49 11.30 7.71
N ALA A 15 -3.61 12.63 7.77
CA ALA A 15 -3.39 13.39 9.01
C ALA A 15 -4.38 12.99 10.11
N ALA A 16 -5.64 12.73 9.75
CA ALA A 16 -6.67 12.28 10.69
C ALA A 16 -6.45 10.85 11.21
N ALA A 17 -5.62 10.05 10.54
CA ALA A 17 -5.31 8.66 10.88
C ALA A 17 -3.86 8.45 11.35
N ALA A 18 -3.15 9.52 11.69
CA ALA A 18 -1.72 9.50 11.99
C ALA A 18 -1.34 8.56 13.15
N ASP A 19 -2.23 8.38 14.13
CA ASP A 19 -2.05 7.48 15.27
C ASP A 19 -2.07 5.98 14.91
N ARG A 20 -2.47 5.65 13.69
CA ARG A 20 -2.62 4.28 13.19
C ARG A 20 -1.72 3.96 11.99
N MET A 21 -0.75 4.81 11.71
CA MET A 21 0.06 4.72 10.49
C MET A 21 0.69 3.33 10.31
N ASP A 22 1.28 2.74 11.35
CA ASP A 22 1.91 1.42 11.27
C ASP A 22 0.92 0.29 10.89
N GLU A 23 -0.29 0.34 11.46
CA GLU A 23 -1.36 -0.62 11.15
C GLU A 23 -1.82 -0.46 9.69
N LEU A 24 -1.92 0.77 9.21
CA LEU A 24 -2.33 1.09 7.85
C LEU A 24 -1.28 0.67 6.82
N VAL A 25 0.00 0.95 7.05
CA VAL A 25 1.12 0.49 6.22
C VAL A 25 1.12 -1.03 6.10
N GLN A 26 1.00 -1.74 7.24
CA GLN A 26 0.96 -3.20 7.23
C GLN A 26 -0.23 -3.76 6.41
N ARG A 27 -1.39 -3.11 6.50
CA ARG A 27 -2.58 -3.49 5.74
C ARG A 27 -2.44 -3.19 4.25
N ALA A 28 -1.88 -2.04 3.92
CA ALA A 28 -1.62 -1.60 2.54
C ALA A 28 -0.65 -2.57 1.85
N GLY A 29 0.51 -2.84 2.47
CA GLY A 29 1.48 -3.81 1.95
C GLY A 29 0.87 -5.21 1.75
N GLY A 30 0.10 -5.69 2.73
CA GLY A 30 -0.65 -6.94 2.58
C GLY A 30 -1.65 -6.93 1.40
N ALA A 31 -2.33 -5.81 1.16
CA ALA A 31 -3.27 -5.66 0.04
C ALA A 31 -2.56 -5.64 -1.31
N VAL A 32 -1.40 -4.99 -1.40
CA VAL A 32 -0.53 -4.99 -2.58
C VAL A 32 -0.03 -6.40 -2.87
N ALA A 33 0.48 -7.11 -1.87
CA ALA A 33 0.96 -8.49 -2.02
C ALA A 33 -0.14 -9.45 -2.52
N ARG A 34 -1.35 -9.36 -1.96
CA ARG A 34 -2.50 -10.15 -2.42
C ARG A 34 -2.90 -9.82 -3.85
N SER A 35 -2.81 -8.55 -4.24
CA SER A 35 -3.12 -8.13 -5.61
C SER A 35 -2.07 -8.62 -6.60
N ALA A 36 -0.78 -8.57 -6.24
CA ALA A 36 0.31 -9.15 -7.03
C ALA A 36 0.15 -10.66 -7.21
N MET A 37 -0.18 -11.39 -6.14
CA MET A 37 -0.43 -12.84 -6.21
C MET A 37 -1.60 -13.19 -7.13
N ARG A 38 -2.71 -12.42 -7.08
CA ARG A 38 -3.84 -12.60 -8.02
C ARG A 38 -3.41 -12.34 -9.46
N LEU A 39 -2.66 -11.28 -9.70
CA LEU A 39 -2.17 -10.93 -11.04
C LEU A 39 -1.27 -12.03 -11.62
N LEU A 40 -0.44 -12.66 -10.79
CA LEU A 40 0.50 -13.70 -11.19
C LEU A 40 -0.11 -15.12 -11.22
N GLY A 41 -1.34 -15.29 -10.74
CA GLY A 41 -2.00 -16.60 -10.60
C GLY A 41 -1.40 -17.48 -9.51
N GLY A 42 -0.80 -16.89 -8.48
CA GLY A 42 -0.13 -17.57 -7.36
C GLY A 42 1.28 -17.06 -7.09
N ALA A 43 1.93 -17.62 -6.06
CA ALA A 43 3.27 -17.20 -5.61
C ALA A 43 4.38 -18.22 -5.94
N TYR A 44 4.05 -19.50 -6.13
CA TYR A 44 5.05 -20.55 -6.31
C TYR A 44 5.85 -20.34 -7.60
N GLY A 45 7.18 -20.42 -7.48
CA GLY A 45 8.11 -20.22 -8.60
C GLY A 45 8.15 -18.80 -9.16
N ARG A 46 7.45 -17.84 -8.54
CA ARG A 46 7.43 -16.43 -8.98
C ARG A 46 8.51 -15.63 -8.28
N ARG A 47 9.05 -14.65 -8.99
CA ARG A 47 9.98 -13.66 -8.45
C ARG A 47 9.34 -12.29 -8.62
N VAL A 48 9.35 -11.52 -7.55
CA VAL A 48 8.85 -10.14 -7.52
C VAL A 48 9.99 -9.27 -7.02
N HIS A 49 10.28 -8.19 -7.74
CA HIS A 49 11.20 -7.16 -7.29
C HIS A 49 10.40 -6.01 -6.69
N VAL A 50 10.71 -5.63 -5.46
CA VAL A 50 10.09 -4.47 -4.78
C VAL A 50 11.10 -3.32 -4.78
N VAL A 51 10.68 -2.18 -5.31
CA VAL A 51 11.48 -0.94 -5.31
C VAL A 51 10.85 0.01 -4.29
N ALA A 52 11.46 0.08 -3.11
CA ALA A 52 10.94 0.86 -1.99
C ALA A 52 11.66 2.21 -1.88
N GLY A 53 10.90 3.30 -1.99
CA GLY A 53 11.38 4.65 -1.73
C GLY A 53 11.56 4.97 -0.23
N PRO A 54 11.97 6.21 0.09
CA PRO A 54 12.18 6.62 1.49
C PRO A 54 10.87 6.95 2.25
N GLY A 55 9.75 7.20 1.56
CA GLY A 55 8.47 7.58 2.18
C GLY A 55 7.53 6.43 2.51
N ASN A 56 6.28 6.74 2.87
CA ASN A 56 5.25 5.77 3.28
C ASN A 56 4.97 4.72 2.20
N ASN A 57 4.92 5.10 0.92
CA ASN A 57 4.77 4.13 -0.18
C ASN A 57 5.92 3.10 -0.22
N GLY A 58 7.11 3.48 0.23
CA GLY A 58 8.23 2.56 0.37
C GLY A 58 8.12 1.69 1.62
N ALA A 59 7.46 2.18 2.68
CA ALA A 59 7.15 1.40 3.87
C ALA A 59 6.13 0.29 3.56
N ASP A 60 5.14 0.55 2.68
CA ASP A 60 4.19 -0.47 2.21
C ASP A 60 4.86 -1.67 1.51
N GLY A 61 6.07 -1.45 0.96
CA GLY A 61 6.85 -2.47 0.27
C GLY A 61 7.90 -3.18 1.13
N ARG A 62 8.10 -2.76 2.40
CA ARG A 62 9.04 -3.39 3.33
C ARG A 62 8.35 -4.45 4.19
#